data_AF-A0A9D1MYE0-F1
#
_entry.id   AF-A0A9D1MYE0-F1
#
_cell.length_a   1.000
_cell.length_b   1.000
_cell.length_c   1.000
_cell.angle_alpha   90.00
_cell.angle_beta   90.00
_cell.angle_gamma   90.00
#
_symmetry.space_group_name_H-M   'P 1'
#
loop_
_entity.id
_entity.type
_entity.pdbx_description
1 polymer ?
#
loop_
_entity_poly.entity_id
_entity_poly.type
_entity_poly.pdbx_seq_one_letter_code
_entity_poly.pdbx_strand_id
1 'polypeptide(L)'
;MRKLQLTQRINNLQYRLMELSQRLQDLSVYAGNVADGVITPGEFMSSPASIFGANLNFFNNSVPKSLYEASRASQMYNANIMNLNAASGGQYGMAVDPSNPNSIYANQYFIFNAFFKQALDAAGKAEAAKVKRLESDITAQKLMIETQLKAAETELQKVEDAESKNIERTAPKYA
;
A
#
# COMPACT_ATOMS: atom_id res chain seq x y z
N MET A 1 25.06 -36.19 0.97
CA MET A 1 25.17 -34.98 0.10
C MET A 1 23.80 -34.44 -0.30
N ARG A 2 22.89 -35.23 -0.89
CA ARG A 2 21.56 -34.76 -1.33
C ARG A 2 20.64 -34.30 -0.18
N LYS A 3 20.66 -34.99 0.96
CA LYS A 3 19.96 -34.59 2.19
C LYS A 3 20.32 -33.16 2.62
N LEU A 4 21.61 -32.84 2.71
CA LEU A 4 22.10 -31.51 3.09
C LEU A 4 21.63 -30.42 2.12
N GLN A 5 21.65 -30.68 0.80
CA GLN A 5 21.17 -29.73 -0.20
C GLN A 5 19.67 -29.45 -0.05
N LEU A 6 18.86 -30.48 0.22
CA LEU A 6 17.42 -30.34 0.45
C LEU A 6 17.14 -29.55 1.74
N THR A 7 17.85 -29.83 2.83
CA THR A 7 17.73 -29.08 4.08
C THR A 7 18.07 -27.60 3.90
N GLN A 8 19.17 -27.28 3.19
CA GLN A 8 19.53 -25.90 2.88
C GLN A 8 18.46 -25.21 2.03
N ARG A 9 17.91 -25.90 1.03
CA ARG A 9 16.84 -25.37 0.19
C ARG A 9 15.56 -25.10 0.98
N ILE A 10 15.16 -26.02 1.85
CA ILE A 10 14.00 -25.87 2.74
C ILE A 10 14.17 -24.63 3.63
N ASN A 11 15.32 -24.49 4.27
CA ASN A 11 15.60 -23.32 5.11
C ASN A 11 15.51 -22.01 4.32
N ASN A 12 16.10 -21.95 3.13
CA ASN A 12 16.03 -20.76 2.27
C ASN A 12 14.59 -20.41 1.87
N LEU A 13 13.78 -21.41 1.53
CA LEU A 13 12.36 -21.22 1.21
C LEU A 13 11.56 -20.73 2.43
N GLN A 14 11.82 -21.29 3.62
CA GLN A 14 11.17 -20.87 4.87
C GLN A 14 11.54 -19.43 5.25
N TYR A 15 12.81 -19.05 5.15
CA TYR A 15 13.24 -17.67 5.37
C TYR A 15 12.52 -16.72 4.42
N ARG A 16 12.44 -17.09 3.13
CA ARG A 16 11.75 -16.26 2.14
C ARG A 16 10.26 -16.13 2.43
N LEU A 17 9.61 -17.21 2.88
CA LEU A 17 8.21 -17.21 3.27
C LEU A 17 7.95 -16.27 4.48
N MET A 18 8.87 -16.26 5.44
CA MET A 18 8.83 -15.37 6.60
C MET A 18 8.97 -13.90 6.17
N GLU A 19 9.95 -13.57 5.32
CA GLU A 19 10.13 -12.20 4.79
C GLU A 19 8.88 -11.70 4.07
N LEU A 20 8.30 -12.53 3.20
CA LEU A 20 7.09 -12.17 2.45
C LEU A 20 5.88 -12.00 3.37
N SER A 21 5.80 -12.78 4.45
CA SER A 21 4.72 -12.67 5.43
C SER A 21 4.83 -11.38 6.25
N GLN A 22 6.04 -11.02 6.68
CA GLN A 22 6.28 -9.73 7.33
C GLN A 22 5.91 -8.57 6.39
N ARG A 23 6.36 -8.64 5.13
CA ARG A 23 6.06 -7.59 4.14
C ARG A 23 4.56 -7.47 3.85
N LEU A 24 3.81 -8.57 3.87
CA LEU A 24 2.36 -8.54 3.70
C LEU A 24 1.67 -7.83 4.89
N GLN A 25 2.12 -8.11 6.11
CA GLN A 25 1.61 -7.44 7.32
C GLN A 25 1.92 -5.93 7.28
N ASP A 26 3.15 -5.58 6.92
CA ASP A 26 3.58 -4.19 6.73
C ASP A 26 2.69 -3.46 5.71
N LEU A 27 2.43 -4.08 4.54
CA LEU A 27 1.57 -3.51 3.51
C LEU A 27 0.12 -3.31 4.00
N SER A 28 -0.40 -4.23 4.79
CA SER A 28 -1.75 -4.10 5.36
C SER A 28 -1.86 -2.91 6.30
N VAL A 29 -0.86 -2.67 7.15
CA VAL A 29 -0.81 -1.49 8.02
C VAL A 29 -0.64 -0.21 7.18
N TYR A 30 0.24 -0.24 6.18
CA TYR A 30 0.43 0.89 5.27
C TYR A 30 -0.85 1.25 4.51
N ALA A 31 -1.60 0.26 4.03
CA ALA A 31 -2.89 0.47 3.36
C ALA A 31 -3.89 1.22 4.26
N GLY A 32 -3.92 0.88 5.55
CA GLY A 32 -4.73 1.57 6.55
C GLY A 32 -4.33 3.05 6.69
N ASN A 33 -3.03 3.32 6.80
CA ASN A 33 -2.52 4.69 6.98
C ASN A 33 -2.75 5.61 5.77
N VAL A 34 -2.84 5.06 4.55
CA VAL A 34 -3.01 5.87 3.33
C VAL A 34 -4.45 5.92 2.82
N ALA A 35 -5.38 5.19 3.45
CA ALA A 35 -6.75 5.04 2.97
C ALA A 35 -7.48 6.39 2.80
N ASP A 36 -7.30 7.29 3.76
CA ASP A 36 -7.94 8.62 3.77
C ASP A 36 -7.12 9.69 3.02
N GLY A 37 -6.06 9.30 2.33
CA GLY A 37 -5.23 10.20 1.52
C GLY A 37 -4.25 11.06 2.31
N VAL A 38 -4.37 11.09 3.63
CA VAL A 38 -3.48 11.80 4.56
C VAL A 38 -3.02 10.83 5.63
N ILE A 39 -1.73 10.91 5.96
CA ILE A 39 -1.18 10.24 7.13
C ILE A 39 -1.16 11.26 8.25
N THR A 40 -1.86 10.98 9.34
CA THR A 40 -1.86 11.84 10.52
C THR A 40 -0.53 11.74 11.28
N PRO A 41 -0.14 12.76 12.06
CA PRO A 41 1.06 12.66 12.91
C PRO A 41 1.03 11.47 13.88
N GLY A 42 -0.15 11.10 14.37
CA GLY A 42 -0.34 9.93 15.24
C GLY A 42 -0.03 8.62 14.51
N GLU A 43 -0.57 8.44 13.30
CA GLU A 43 -0.28 7.26 12.46
C GLU A 43 1.18 7.23 12.02
N PHE A 44 1.78 8.39 11.76
CA PHE A 44 3.19 8.50 11.42
C PHE A 44 4.10 8.09 12.58
N MET A 45 3.78 8.53 13.80
CA MET A 45 4.53 8.17 15.01
C MET A 45 4.34 6.72 15.46
N SER A 46 3.18 6.13 15.19
CA SER A 46 2.88 4.73 15.50
C SER A 46 3.30 3.77 14.38
N SER A 47 3.78 4.29 13.24
CA SER A 47 4.18 3.49 12.10
C SER A 47 5.40 2.60 12.43
N PRO A 48 5.33 1.29 12.13
CA PRO A 48 6.51 0.44 12.16
C PRO A 48 7.64 0.99 11.29
N ALA A 49 8.89 0.80 11.74
CA ALA A 49 10.08 1.27 11.02
C ALA A 49 10.15 0.72 9.57
N SER A 50 9.60 -0.48 9.35
CA SER A 50 9.51 -1.13 8.03
C SER A 50 8.69 -0.35 7.00
N ILE A 51 7.66 0.39 7.44
CA ILE A 51 6.79 1.18 6.56
C ILE A 51 6.98 2.68 6.69
N PHE A 52 7.77 3.14 7.66
CA PHE A 52 8.03 4.55 7.91
C PHE A 52 8.47 5.31 6.63
N GLY A 53 9.41 4.74 5.88
CA GLY A 53 9.87 5.33 4.62
C GLY A 53 8.78 5.39 3.55
N ALA A 54 7.90 4.38 3.48
CA ALA A 54 6.77 4.39 2.56
C ALA A 54 5.76 5.48 2.95
N ASN A 55 5.44 5.61 4.24
CA ASN A 55 4.59 6.65 4.79
C ASN A 55 5.16 8.06 4.50
N LEU A 56 6.45 8.27 4.74
CA LEU A 56 7.10 9.55 4.47
C LEU A 56 7.08 9.89 2.97
N ASN A 57 7.32 8.90 2.10
CA ASN A 57 7.25 9.08 0.65
C ASN A 57 5.83 9.42 0.19
N PHE A 58 4.81 8.73 0.70
CA PHE A 58 3.43 9.06 0.39
C PHE A 58 3.12 10.48 0.81
N PHE A 59 3.37 10.83 2.08
CA PHE A 59 3.14 12.16 2.62
C PHE A 59 3.81 13.27 1.80
N ASN A 60 5.11 13.12 1.48
CA ASN A 60 5.87 14.10 0.72
C ASN A 60 5.42 14.24 -0.74
N ASN A 61 4.71 13.25 -1.29
CA ASN A 61 4.24 13.28 -2.68
C ASN A 61 2.75 13.63 -2.80
N SER A 62 1.90 13.13 -1.90
CA SER A 62 0.45 13.32 -1.96
C SER A 62 0.08 14.75 -1.60
N VAL A 63 0.58 15.27 -0.48
CA VAL A 63 0.20 16.59 0.02
C VAL A 63 0.56 17.71 -0.97
N PRO A 64 1.80 17.82 -1.51
CA PRO A 64 2.11 18.89 -2.45
C PRO A 64 1.35 18.78 -3.78
N LYS A 65 1.12 17.55 -4.27
CA LYS A 65 0.33 17.32 -5.49
C LYS A 65 -1.12 17.73 -5.28
N SER A 66 -1.74 17.30 -4.18
CA SER A 66 -3.11 17.63 -3.85
C SER A 66 -3.29 19.13 -3.61
N LEU A 67 -2.31 19.81 -3.00
CA LEU A 67 -2.31 21.28 -2.88
C LEU A 67 -2.31 21.94 -4.27
N TYR A 68 -1.41 21.52 -5.16
CA TYR A 68 -1.33 22.05 -6.52
C TYR A 68 -2.64 21.83 -7.31
N GLU A 69 -3.19 20.61 -7.26
CA GLU A 69 -4.46 20.28 -7.92
C GLU A 69 -5.62 21.10 -7.36
N ALA A 70 -5.71 21.24 -6.04
CA ALA A 70 -6.74 22.03 -5.38
C ALA A 70 -6.64 23.52 -5.74
N SER A 71 -5.43 24.10 -5.77
CA SER A 71 -5.22 25.48 -6.19
C SER A 71 -5.66 25.70 -7.63
N ARG A 72 -5.29 24.78 -8.56
CA ARG A 72 -5.68 24.86 -9.96
C ARG A 72 -7.20 24.75 -10.14
N ALA A 73 -7.82 23.75 -9.51
CA ALA A 73 -9.26 23.52 -9.59
C ALA A 73 -10.06 24.70 -9.02
N SER A 74 -9.60 25.26 -7.88
CA SER A 74 -10.24 26.42 -7.26
C SER A 74 -10.14 27.68 -8.10
N GLN A 75 -9.00 27.92 -8.75
CA GLN A 75 -8.85 29.06 -9.67
C GLN A 75 -9.77 28.92 -10.89
N MET A 76 -9.85 27.73 -11.47
CA MET A 76 -10.75 27.46 -12.59
C MET A 76 -12.22 27.63 -12.20
N TYR A 77 -12.62 27.09 -11.04
CA TYR A 77 -13.98 27.25 -10.52
C TYR A 77 -14.34 28.73 -10.33
N ASN A 78 -13.45 29.50 -9.69
CA ASN A 78 -13.67 30.95 -9.50
C ASN A 78 -13.75 31.70 -10.83
N ALA A 79 -12.86 31.40 -11.79
CA ALA A 79 -12.90 32.02 -13.11
C ALA A 79 -14.21 31.69 -13.85
N ASN A 80 -14.70 30.46 -13.74
CA ASN A 80 -15.95 30.04 -14.37
C ASN A 80 -17.17 30.73 -13.74
N ILE A 81 -17.25 30.76 -12.40
CA ILE A 81 -18.30 31.49 -11.69
C ILE A 81 -18.28 32.98 -12.01
N MET A 82 -17.12 33.61 -12.10
CA MET A 82 -17.00 35.02 -12.49
C MET A 82 -17.50 35.26 -13.92
N ASN A 83 -17.18 34.36 -14.85
CA ASN A 83 -17.65 34.43 -16.23
C ASN A 83 -19.18 34.22 -16.31
N LEU A 84 -19.71 33.24 -15.58
CA LEU A 84 -21.14 32.94 -15.52
C LEU A 84 -21.94 34.09 -14.87
N ASN A 85 -21.37 34.73 -13.85
CA ASN A 85 -21.94 35.92 -13.23
C ASN A 85 -22.00 37.09 -14.23
N ALA A 86 -20.91 37.33 -14.96
CA ALA A 86 -20.86 38.36 -16.00
C ALA A 86 -21.85 38.07 -17.14
N ALA A 87 -21.98 36.81 -17.57
CA ALA A 87 -22.89 36.40 -18.64
C ALA A 87 -24.37 36.45 -18.25
N SER A 88 -24.68 36.25 -16.96
CA SER A 88 -26.06 36.29 -16.44
C SER A 88 -26.50 37.67 -15.93
N GLY A 89 -25.69 38.72 -16.13
CA GLY A 89 -25.99 40.05 -15.60
C GLY A 89 -26.07 40.11 -14.08
N GLY A 90 -25.30 39.26 -13.38
CA GLY A 90 -25.25 39.19 -11.92
C GLY A 90 -26.25 38.22 -11.27
N GLN A 91 -27.06 37.50 -12.06
CA GLN A 91 -28.14 36.64 -11.55
C GLN A 91 -27.64 35.38 -10.83
N TYR A 92 -26.47 34.86 -11.20
CA TYR A 92 -25.82 33.69 -10.58
C TYR A 92 -24.66 34.07 -9.65
N GLY A 93 -24.73 35.24 -9.02
CA GLY A 93 -23.80 35.58 -7.94
C GLY A 93 -23.93 34.56 -6.84
N MET A 94 -22.82 33.88 -6.50
CA MET A 94 -22.62 33.44 -5.12
C MET A 94 -23.15 34.55 -4.21
N ALA A 95 -23.94 34.21 -3.18
CA ALA A 95 -24.47 35.18 -2.23
C ALA A 95 -23.31 35.83 -1.48
N VAL A 96 -22.61 36.72 -2.17
CA VAL A 96 -21.55 37.57 -1.70
C VAL A 96 -22.29 38.82 -1.29
N ASP A 97 -22.50 38.97 0.00
CA ASP A 97 -22.94 40.24 0.54
C ASP A 97 -21.90 41.29 0.13
N PRO A 98 -22.26 42.28 -0.72
CA PRO A 98 -21.32 43.31 -1.18
C PRO A 98 -20.78 44.17 -0.03
N SER A 99 -21.47 44.15 1.13
CA SER A 99 -21.06 44.86 2.33
C SER A 99 -20.05 44.08 3.18
N ASN A 100 -19.83 42.80 2.89
CA ASN A 100 -18.90 41.94 3.64
C ASN A 100 -17.87 41.27 2.72
N PRO A 101 -16.72 41.93 2.48
CA PRO A 101 -15.60 41.36 1.73
C PRO A 101 -15.13 39.99 2.25
N ASN A 102 -15.34 39.68 3.53
CA ASN A 102 -14.96 38.39 4.12
C ASN A 102 -15.80 37.22 3.57
N SER A 103 -16.98 37.48 3.01
CA SER A 103 -17.85 36.44 2.43
C SER A 103 -17.23 35.82 1.16
N ILE A 104 -16.52 36.60 0.34
CA ILE A 104 -15.79 36.12 -0.84
C ILE A 104 -14.64 35.20 -0.43
N TYR A 105 -13.83 35.66 0.53
CA TYR A 105 -12.67 34.91 1.00
C TYR A 105 -13.07 33.61 1.72
N ALA A 106 -14.16 33.65 2.49
CA ALA A 106 -14.72 32.46 3.13
C ALA A 106 -15.16 31.42 2.08
N ASN A 107 -15.88 31.84 1.04
CA ASN A 107 -16.32 30.94 -0.02
C ASN A 107 -15.13 30.31 -0.77
N GLN A 108 -14.11 31.11 -1.09
CA GLN A 108 -12.90 30.64 -1.76
C GLN A 108 -12.11 29.62 -0.91
N TYR A 109 -12.05 29.79 0.41
CA TYR A 109 -11.44 28.83 1.32
C TYR A 109 -12.23 27.51 1.41
N PHE A 110 -13.56 27.58 1.46
CA PHE A 110 -14.42 26.39 1.44
C PHE A 110 -14.26 25.57 0.16
N ILE A 111 -14.26 26.23 -1.00
CA ILE A 111 -14.06 25.59 -2.31
C ILE A 111 -12.69 24.92 -2.36
N PHE A 112 -11.64 25.63 -1.94
CA PHE A 112 -10.29 25.08 -1.92
C PHE A 112 -10.21 23.83 -1.05
N ASN A 113 -10.75 23.87 0.17
CA ASN A 113 -10.74 22.72 1.06
C ASN A 113 -11.52 21.53 0.51
N ALA A 114 -12.62 21.77 -0.20
CA ALA A 114 -13.38 20.70 -0.85
C ALA A 114 -12.52 20.01 -1.94
N PHE A 115 -11.90 20.78 -2.83
CA PHE A 115 -11.01 20.22 -3.86
C PHE A 115 -9.75 19.58 -3.27
N PHE A 116 -9.20 20.13 -2.19
CA PHE A 116 -8.06 19.55 -1.50
C PHE A 116 -8.39 18.20 -0.89
N LYS A 117 -9.51 18.08 -0.17
CA LYS A 117 -10.00 16.79 0.33
C LYS A 117 -10.25 15.79 -0.79
N GLN A 118 -10.85 16.22 -1.90
CA GLN A 118 -11.09 15.37 -3.06
C GLN A 118 -9.77 14.85 -3.68
N ALA A 119 -8.77 15.73 -3.82
CA ALA A 119 -7.47 15.35 -4.35
C ALA A 119 -6.71 14.40 -3.41
N LEU A 120 -6.85 14.57 -2.09
CA LEU A 120 -6.28 13.64 -1.11
C LEU A 120 -6.96 12.26 -1.19
N ASP A 121 -8.30 12.20 -1.20
CA ASP A 121 -9.04 10.93 -1.34
C ASP A 121 -8.67 10.20 -2.65
N ALA A 122 -8.50 10.94 -3.76
CA ALA A 122 -8.02 10.37 -5.01
C ALA A 122 -6.59 9.80 -4.89
N ALA A 123 -5.69 10.50 -4.20
CA ALA A 123 -4.32 10.03 -3.94
C ALA A 123 -4.32 8.78 -3.05
N GLY A 124 -5.14 8.75 -2.00
CA GLY A 124 -5.32 7.60 -1.12
C GLY A 124 -5.82 6.37 -1.87
N LYS A 125 -6.86 6.53 -2.70
CA LYS A 125 -7.38 5.45 -3.56
C LYS A 125 -6.35 4.93 -4.56
N ALA A 126 -5.58 5.82 -5.17
CA ALA A 126 -4.53 5.43 -6.12
C ALA A 126 -3.42 4.61 -5.44
N GLU A 127 -2.97 5.04 -4.25
CA GLU A 127 -1.95 4.31 -3.50
C GLU A 127 -2.51 3.00 -2.94
N ALA A 128 -3.74 2.98 -2.41
CA ALA A 128 -4.41 1.76 -1.95
C ALA A 128 -4.54 0.72 -3.07
N ALA A 129 -4.86 1.14 -4.30
CA ALA A 129 -4.90 0.25 -5.45
C ALA A 129 -3.53 -0.37 -5.78
N LYS A 130 -2.44 0.40 -5.63
CA LYS A 130 -1.07 -0.09 -5.80
C LYS A 130 -0.68 -1.05 -4.68
N VAL A 131 -1.03 -0.76 -3.43
CA VAL A 131 -0.79 -1.66 -2.29
C VAL A 131 -1.52 -2.99 -2.50
N LYS A 132 -2.79 -2.96 -2.90
CA LYS A 132 -3.56 -4.17 -3.20
C LYS A 132 -2.92 -5.06 -4.27
N ARG A 133 -2.31 -4.45 -5.31
CA ARG A 133 -1.55 -5.21 -6.32
C ARG A 133 -0.33 -5.88 -5.71
N LEU A 134 0.43 -5.16 -4.88
CA LEU A 134 1.60 -5.71 -4.18
C LEU A 134 1.21 -6.86 -3.23
N GLU A 135 0.11 -6.71 -2.49
CA GLU A 135 -0.43 -7.79 -1.64
C GLU A 135 -0.81 -9.03 -2.46
N SER A 136 -1.45 -8.84 -3.61
CA SER A 136 -1.78 -9.93 -4.54
C SER A 136 -0.52 -10.63 -5.07
N ASP A 137 0.49 -9.86 -5.49
CA ASP A 137 1.75 -10.40 -6.01
C ASP A 137 2.53 -11.18 -4.93
N ILE A 138 2.57 -10.66 -3.71
CA ILE A 138 3.19 -11.35 -2.57
C ILE A 138 2.43 -12.62 -2.24
N THR A 139 1.09 -12.58 -2.25
CA THR A 139 0.26 -13.77 -2.00
C THR A 139 0.52 -14.87 -3.02
N ALA A 140 0.63 -14.51 -4.30
CA ALA A 140 0.99 -15.45 -5.36
C ALA A 140 2.40 -16.04 -5.15
N GLN A 141 3.39 -15.21 -4.81
CA GLN A 141 4.74 -15.68 -4.50
C GLN A 141 4.78 -16.63 -3.30
N LYS A 142 4.03 -16.33 -2.24
CA LYS A 142 3.92 -17.21 -1.07
C LYS A 142 3.39 -18.58 -1.47
N LEU A 143 2.31 -18.64 -2.25
CA LEU A 143 1.74 -19.90 -2.72
C LEU A 143 2.74 -20.73 -3.55
N MET A 144 3.52 -20.08 -4.41
CA MET A 144 4.58 -20.75 -5.17
C MET A 144 5.66 -21.33 -4.24
N ILE A 145 6.10 -20.57 -3.24
CA ILE A 145 7.12 -21.00 -2.27
C ILE A 145 6.59 -22.14 -1.41
N GLU A 146 5.35 -22.06 -0.92
CA GLU A 146 4.71 -23.13 -0.15
C GLU A 146 4.62 -24.43 -0.95
N THR A 147 4.31 -24.33 -2.25
CA THR A 147 4.31 -25.48 -3.16
C THR A 147 5.72 -26.08 -3.30
N GLN A 148 6.74 -25.24 -3.49
CA GLN A 148 8.13 -25.68 -3.58
C GLN A 148 8.64 -26.30 -2.26
N LEU A 149 8.24 -25.72 -1.14
CA LEU A 149 8.60 -26.18 0.20
C LEU A 149 8.04 -27.59 0.42
N LYS A 150 6.74 -27.79 0.18
CA LYS A 150 6.08 -29.10 0.30
C LYS A 150 6.72 -30.15 -0.61
N ALA A 151 7.10 -29.77 -1.83
CA ALA A 151 7.80 -30.66 -2.75
C ALA A 151 9.19 -31.06 -2.24
N ALA A 152 9.97 -30.09 -1.72
CA ALA A 152 11.29 -30.33 -1.16
C ALA A 152 11.24 -31.17 0.13
N GLU A 153 10.27 -30.92 1.00
CA GLU A 153 10.01 -31.72 2.21
C GLU A 153 9.64 -33.16 1.85
N THR A 154 8.79 -33.35 0.84
CA THR A 154 8.44 -34.69 0.33
C THR A 154 9.66 -35.41 -0.25
N GLU A 155 10.53 -34.70 -0.98
CA GLU A 155 11.78 -35.28 -1.50
C GLU A 155 12.73 -35.67 -0.37
N LEU A 156 12.87 -34.81 0.65
CA LEU A 156 13.70 -35.08 1.81
C LEU A 156 13.23 -36.34 2.53
N GLN A 157 11.93 -36.47 2.81
CA GLN A 157 11.37 -37.66 3.45
C GLN A 157 11.67 -38.93 2.64
N LYS A 158 11.52 -38.89 1.31
CA LYS A 158 11.84 -40.05 0.46
C LYS A 158 13.32 -40.43 0.50
N VAL A 159 14.22 -39.46 0.60
CA VAL A 159 15.66 -39.72 0.75
C VAL A 159 15.92 -40.38 2.10
N GLU A 160 15.29 -39.92 3.18
CA GLU A 160 15.43 -40.49 4.53
C GLU A 160 14.87 -41.92 4.61
N ASP A 161 13.73 -42.18 3.98
CA ASP A 161 13.13 -43.51 3.92
C ASP A 161 14.03 -44.49 3.13
N ALA A 162 14.64 -44.02 2.04
CA ALA A 162 15.55 -44.82 1.22
C ALA A 162 16.87 -45.11 1.96
N GLU A 163 17.42 -44.13 2.68
CA GLU A 163 18.59 -44.31 3.54
C GLU A 163 18.28 -45.34 4.64
N SER A 164 17.14 -45.22 5.33
CA SER A 164 16.73 -46.18 6.37
C SER A 164 16.59 -47.61 5.85
N LYS A 165 15.93 -47.81 4.70
CA LYS A 165 15.80 -49.14 4.08
C LYS A 165 17.14 -49.72 3.63
N ASN A 166 18.08 -48.87 3.18
CA ASN A 166 19.42 -49.33 2.84
C ASN A 166 20.21 -49.75 4.09
N ILE A 167 20.07 -49.02 5.20
CA ILE A 167 20.67 -49.40 6.48
C ILE A 167 20.13 -50.75 6.94
N GLU A 168 18.80 -50.96 6.92
CA GLU A 168 18.19 -52.26 7.28
C GLU A 168 18.68 -53.42 6.39
N ARG A 169 18.84 -53.17 5.08
CA ARG A 169 19.33 -54.18 4.13
C ARG A 169 20.80 -54.52 4.30
N THR A 170 21.60 -53.55 4.72
CA THR A 170 23.06 -53.71 4.89
C THR A 170 23.45 -54.09 6.33
N ALA A 171 22.51 -54.06 7.27
CA ALA A 171 22.72 -54.50 8.63
C ALA A 171 23.12 -55.99 8.66
N PRO A 172 24.19 -56.37 9.40
CA PRO A 172 24.61 -57.76 9.51
C PRO A 172 23.48 -58.60 10.12
N LYS A 173 23.00 -59.59 9.37
CA LYS A 173 22.09 -60.61 9.91
C LYS A 173 22.92 -61.69 10.58
N TYR A 174 22.99 -61.65 11.90
CA TYR A 174 23.50 -62.77 12.67
C TYR A 174 22.43 -63.88 12.66
N ALA A 175 22.72 -64.96 11.94
CA ALA A 175 21.96 -66.21 11.96
C ALA A 175 22.44 -67.10 13.11
#